data_AF-A0A925G2P6-F1
#
_entry.id   AF-A0A925G2P6-F1
#
_cell.length_a   1.000
_cell.length_b   1.000
_cell.length_c   1.000
_cell.angle_alpha   90.00
_cell.angle_beta   90.00
_cell.angle_gamma   90.00
#
_symmetry.space_group_name_H-M   'P 1'
#
loop_
_entity.id
_entity.type
_entity.pdbx_description
1 polymer ?
#
loop_
_entity_poly.entity_id
_entity_poly.type
_entity_poly.pdbx_seq_one_letter_code
_entity_poly.pdbx_strand_id
1 'polypeptide(L)'
;MRQSAEAVMPHLRWRELSAETRNALERKLEGLYGHDRDAAAFDALAPDKQQALLILLRRFRELELWDSVRRIENVYGEGGVGMNFSAWPVLLSTLRRREDFTAMFARHSDNTGGLMERGRTRASLHFLYLDKGGVRRWAVHFDLYNPWASPLNAWRHLLHEKLRGETPDWKTIVASL
;
A
#
# COMPACT_ATOMS: atom_id res chain seq x y z
N MET A 1 0.04 18.02 33.78
CA MET A 1 0.41 16.95 32.85
C MET A 1 -0.84 16.17 32.49
N ARG A 2 -1.43 16.41 31.30
CA ARG A 2 -2.45 15.50 30.76
C ARG A 2 -1.68 14.39 30.05
N GLN A 3 -1.63 13.20 30.67
CA GLN A 3 -1.37 11.99 29.90
C GLN A 3 -2.54 11.85 28.94
N SER A 4 -2.33 12.21 27.68
CA SER A 4 -3.23 11.83 26.60
C SER A 4 -3.24 10.31 26.59
N ALA A 5 -4.39 9.71 26.92
CA ALA A 5 -4.59 8.29 26.72
C ALA A 5 -4.41 8.02 25.21
N GLU A 6 -3.25 7.49 24.82
CA GLU A 6 -3.09 6.85 23.53
C GLU A 6 -4.14 5.74 23.47
N ALA A 7 -5.14 5.92 22.63
CA ALA A 7 -6.10 4.87 22.35
C ALA A 7 -5.31 3.66 21.84
N VAL A 8 -5.15 2.64 22.69
CA VAL A 8 -4.51 1.37 22.33
C VAL A 8 -5.30 0.80 21.16
N MET A 9 -4.66 0.73 20.00
CA MET A 9 -5.32 0.25 18.79
C MET A 9 -5.67 -1.22 18.99
N PRO A 10 -6.91 -1.65 18.71
CA PRO A 10 -7.30 -3.03 18.90
C PRO A 10 -6.53 -3.90 17.90
N HIS A 11 -5.76 -4.83 18.44
CA HIS A 11 -5.14 -5.90 17.68
C HIS A 11 -6.23 -6.86 17.19
N LEU A 12 -6.40 -6.97 15.88
CA LEU A 12 -7.39 -7.87 15.29
C LEU A 12 -6.85 -9.30 15.26
N ARG A 13 -7.74 -10.27 15.41
CA ARG A 13 -7.48 -11.68 15.14
C ARG A 13 -8.07 -12.08 13.79
N TRP A 14 -7.45 -13.02 13.10
CA TRP A 14 -7.90 -13.55 11.81
C TRP A 14 -9.35 -13.97 11.83
N ARG A 15 -9.79 -14.62 12.92
CA ARG A 15 -11.18 -15.06 13.12
C ARG A 15 -12.20 -13.92 13.22
N GLU A 16 -11.75 -12.71 13.54
CA GLU A 16 -12.58 -11.51 13.65
C GLU A 16 -12.76 -10.81 12.29
N LEU A 17 -11.96 -11.19 11.29
CA LEU A 17 -12.15 -10.74 9.92
C LEU A 17 -13.41 -11.38 9.30
N SER A 18 -14.11 -10.62 8.46
CA SER A 18 -15.21 -11.16 7.67
C SER A 18 -14.75 -12.33 6.81
N ALA A 19 -15.66 -13.25 6.49
CA ALA A 19 -15.35 -14.37 5.60
C ALA A 19 -14.81 -13.88 4.25
N GLU A 20 -15.37 -12.79 3.74
CA GLU A 20 -14.94 -12.14 2.50
C GLU A 20 -13.49 -11.65 2.57
N THR A 21 -13.10 -10.96 3.64
CA THR A 21 -11.73 -10.49 3.84
C THR A 21 -10.75 -11.65 3.98
N ARG A 22 -11.13 -12.70 4.74
CA ARG A 22 -10.30 -13.91 4.87
C ARG A 22 -10.07 -14.58 3.51
N ASN A 23 -11.13 -14.75 2.73
CA ASN A 23 -11.03 -15.33 1.38
C ASN A 23 -10.16 -14.47 0.46
N ALA A 24 -10.26 -13.15 0.56
CA ALA A 24 -9.41 -12.27 -0.25
C ALA A 24 -7.92 -12.35 0.14
N LEU A 25 -7.60 -12.60 1.41
CA LEU A 25 -6.23 -12.74 1.91
C LEU A 25 -5.66 -14.16 1.75
N GLU A 26 -6.50 -15.13 1.41
CA GLU A 26 -6.13 -16.54 1.31
C GLU A 26 -4.93 -16.74 0.36
N ARG A 27 -3.91 -17.44 0.87
CA ARG A 27 -2.62 -17.76 0.24
C ARG A 27 -1.75 -16.55 -0.15
N LYS A 28 -2.16 -15.33 0.21
CA LYS A 28 -1.39 -14.11 -0.08
C LYS A 28 -0.43 -13.74 1.05
N LEU A 29 -0.66 -14.21 2.27
CA LEU A 29 0.18 -13.92 3.45
C LEU A 29 1.08 -15.10 3.84
N GLU A 30 0.87 -16.29 3.27
CA GLU A 30 1.75 -17.45 3.43
C GLU A 30 3.22 -17.11 3.12
N GLY A 31 4.09 -17.38 4.10
CA GLY A 31 5.52 -17.08 4.06
C GLY A 31 5.91 -15.68 4.52
N LEU A 32 4.93 -14.78 4.76
CA LEU A 32 5.20 -13.44 5.28
C LEU A 32 5.84 -13.55 6.67
N TYR A 33 7.06 -13.01 6.80
CA TYR A 33 7.89 -13.08 8.01
C TYR A 33 8.10 -14.51 8.58
N GLY A 34 8.06 -15.53 7.71
CA GLY A 34 8.30 -16.92 8.10
C GLY A 34 7.09 -17.68 8.65
N HIS A 35 5.86 -17.14 8.51
CA HIS A 35 4.64 -17.82 8.93
C HIS A 35 4.05 -18.70 7.81
N ASP A 36 3.78 -19.98 8.11
CA ASP A 36 3.29 -20.96 7.11
C ASP A 36 1.80 -20.85 6.77
N ARG A 37 1.04 -19.99 7.44
CA ARG A 37 -0.41 -19.84 7.24
C ARG A 37 -0.83 -18.39 7.31
N ASP A 38 -1.81 -18.00 6.50
CA ASP A 38 -2.28 -16.61 6.42
C ASP A 38 -2.80 -16.09 7.77
N ALA A 39 -3.52 -16.93 8.50
CA ALA A 39 -4.04 -16.59 9.82
C ALA A 39 -2.92 -16.27 10.83
N ALA A 40 -1.86 -17.09 10.85
CA ALA A 40 -0.73 -16.87 11.74
C ALA A 40 0.07 -15.62 11.33
N ALA A 41 0.26 -15.41 10.03
CA ALA A 41 0.91 -14.22 9.50
C ALA A 41 0.15 -12.95 9.88
N PHE A 42 -1.19 -12.93 9.68
CA PHE A 42 -2.03 -11.79 10.02
C PHE A 42 -2.06 -11.51 11.53
N ASP A 43 -2.20 -12.55 12.35
CA ASP A 43 -2.25 -12.44 13.81
C ASP A 43 -0.93 -12.01 14.44
N ALA A 44 0.18 -12.11 13.70
CA ALA A 44 1.50 -11.67 14.13
C ALA A 44 1.84 -10.24 13.67
N LEU A 45 1.04 -9.65 12.76
CA LEU A 45 1.24 -8.27 12.35
C LEU A 45 0.97 -7.32 13.52
N ALA A 46 1.82 -6.30 13.65
CA ALA A 46 1.54 -5.17 14.51
C ALA A 46 0.20 -4.49 14.10
N PRO A 47 -0.56 -3.91 15.05
CA PRO A 47 -1.89 -3.38 14.76
C PRO A 47 -1.93 -2.35 13.61
N ASP A 48 -0.91 -1.51 13.48
CA ASP A 48 -0.76 -0.54 12.39
C ASP A 48 -0.62 -1.22 11.02
N LYS A 49 0.17 -2.30 10.94
CA LYS A 49 0.33 -3.10 9.72
C LYS A 49 -0.94 -3.87 9.37
N GLN A 50 -1.71 -4.32 10.37
CA GLN A 50 -3.03 -4.91 10.11
C GLN A 50 -3.96 -3.88 9.45
N GLN A 51 -4.03 -2.67 9.99
CA GLN A 51 -4.84 -1.60 9.38
C GLN A 51 -4.36 -1.25 7.98
N ALA A 52 -3.05 -1.05 7.79
CA ALA A 52 -2.47 -0.76 6.49
C ALA A 52 -2.80 -1.82 5.43
N LEU A 53 -2.68 -3.10 5.79
CA LEU A 53 -3.04 -4.21 4.91
C LEU A 53 -4.52 -4.17 4.53
N LEU A 54 -5.42 -3.94 5.48
CA LEU A 54 -6.86 -3.89 5.21
C LEU A 54 -7.24 -2.69 4.33
N ILE A 55 -6.56 -1.56 4.51
CA ILE A 55 -6.72 -0.37 3.66
C ILE A 55 -6.26 -0.66 2.23
N LEU A 56 -5.07 -1.25 2.07
CA LEU A 56 -4.53 -1.65 0.77
C LEU A 56 -5.45 -2.66 0.08
N LEU A 57 -5.89 -3.69 0.80
CA LEU A 57 -6.84 -4.68 0.31
C LEU A 57 -8.11 -4.02 -0.23
N ARG A 58 -8.73 -3.13 0.56
CA ARG A 58 -9.94 -2.41 0.15
C ARG A 58 -9.69 -1.62 -1.13
N ARG A 59 -8.63 -0.79 -1.18
CA ARG A 59 -8.34 0.06 -2.34
C ARG A 59 -8.03 -0.77 -3.60
N PHE A 60 -7.25 -1.83 -3.46
CA PHE A 60 -6.94 -2.73 -4.57
C PHE A 60 -8.19 -3.44 -5.09
N ARG A 61 -9.14 -3.78 -4.23
CA ARG A 61 -10.42 -4.39 -4.64
C ARG A 61 -11.33 -3.37 -5.33
N GLU A 62 -11.42 -2.14 -4.83
CA GLU A 62 -12.12 -1.04 -5.50
C GLU A 62 -11.56 -0.75 -6.90
N LEU A 63 -10.26 -0.98 -7.09
CA LEU A 63 -9.60 -0.85 -8.39
C LEU A 63 -9.55 -2.16 -9.19
N GLU A 64 -10.11 -3.27 -8.70
CA GLU A 64 -10.04 -4.58 -9.37
C GLU A 64 -8.61 -5.07 -9.67
N LEU A 65 -7.64 -4.67 -8.83
CA LEU A 65 -6.22 -5.03 -8.95
C LEU A 65 -5.79 -6.16 -8.02
N TRP A 66 -6.61 -6.50 -7.02
CA TRP A 66 -6.22 -7.43 -5.96
C TRP A 66 -5.86 -8.83 -6.46
N ASP A 67 -6.55 -9.30 -7.50
CA ASP A 67 -6.28 -10.62 -8.10
C ASP A 67 -4.93 -10.70 -8.80
N SER A 68 -4.36 -9.54 -9.17
CA SER A 68 -3.01 -9.47 -9.71
C SER A 68 -1.92 -9.68 -8.64
N VAL A 69 -2.25 -9.53 -7.36
CA VAL A 69 -1.33 -9.78 -6.24
C VAL A 69 -1.22 -11.29 -6.02
N ARG A 70 -0.02 -11.84 -6.16
CA ARG A 70 0.22 -13.27 -5.96
C ARG A 70 0.58 -13.58 -4.50
N ARG A 71 1.52 -12.83 -3.94
CA ARG A 71 1.97 -13.00 -2.54
C ARG A 71 2.54 -11.69 -2.01
N ILE A 72 2.19 -11.35 -0.78
CA ILE A 72 2.72 -10.20 -0.05
C ILE A 72 4.04 -10.61 0.59
N GLU A 73 5.05 -9.77 0.38
CA GLU A 73 6.42 -9.99 0.85
C GLU A 73 6.76 -9.11 2.07
N ASN A 74 6.09 -7.95 2.19
CA ASN A 74 6.25 -7.03 3.32
C ASN A 74 5.03 -6.12 3.42
N VAL A 75 4.70 -5.68 4.64
CA VAL A 75 3.66 -4.66 4.90
C VAL A 75 4.26 -3.53 5.72
N TYR A 76 4.05 -2.30 5.25
CA TYR A 76 4.41 -1.06 5.93
C TYR A 76 3.16 -0.47 6.61
N GLY A 77 3.34 0.10 7.81
CA GLY A 77 2.25 0.57 8.66
C GLY A 77 2.40 2.05 9.01
N GLU A 78 2.75 2.34 10.26
CA GLU A 78 3.06 3.71 10.69
C GLU A 78 4.27 4.27 9.94
N GLY A 79 4.21 5.54 9.53
CA GLY A 79 5.25 6.12 8.69
C GLY A 79 5.24 5.59 7.25
N GLY A 80 4.08 5.18 6.73
CA GLY A 80 3.89 4.88 5.31
C GLY A 80 3.05 3.63 5.09
N VAL A 81 1.82 3.81 4.61
CA VAL A 81 0.92 2.71 4.27
C VAL A 81 1.32 2.13 2.92
N GLY A 82 1.79 0.88 2.91
CA GLY A 82 2.21 0.22 1.68
C GLY A 82 2.48 -1.27 1.83
N MET A 83 2.87 -1.91 0.74
CA MET A 83 3.34 -3.30 0.75
C MET A 83 4.34 -3.58 -0.37
N ASN A 84 5.24 -4.53 -0.12
CA ASN A 84 5.97 -5.20 -1.19
C ASN A 84 5.24 -6.50 -1.55
N PHE A 85 5.21 -6.85 -2.82
CA PHE A 85 4.51 -8.03 -3.28
C PHE A 85 5.07 -8.57 -4.59
N SER A 86 4.84 -9.86 -4.79
CA SER A 86 4.92 -10.48 -6.10
C SER A 86 3.55 -10.41 -6.77
N ALA A 87 3.56 -10.20 -8.09
CA ALA A 87 2.35 -10.07 -8.89
C ALA A 87 2.37 -11.01 -10.08
N TRP A 88 1.21 -11.29 -10.64
CA TRP A 88 1.11 -11.93 -11.96
C TRP A 88 1.68 -11.01 -13.05
N PRO A 89 2.23 -11.58 -14.15
CA PRO A 89 2.87 -10.79 -15.21
C PRO A 89 1.97 -9.71 -15.84
N VAL A 90 0.65 -9.92 -15.78
CA VAL A 90 -0.35 -9.05 -16.39
C VAL A 90 -0.44 -7.66 -15.75
N LEU A 91 -0.04 -7.50 -14.46
CA LEU A 91 -0.26 -6.28 -13.68
C LEU A 91 0.24 -5.00 -14.39
N LEU A 92 1.47 -5.01 -14.92
CA LEU A 92 2.03 -3.83 -15.59
C LEU A 92 1.19 -3.45 -16.82
N SER A 93 0.78 -4.44 -17.60
CA SER A 93 -0.02 -4.21 -18.81
C SER A 93 -1.42 -3.70 -18.45
N THR A 94 -2.00 -4.21 -17.36
CA THR A 94 -3.27 -3.73 -16.82
C THR A 94 -3.15 -2.28 -16.40
N LEU A 95 -2.19 -1.94 -15.54
CA LEU A 95 -2.01 -0.57 -15.05
C LEU A 95 -1.73 0.43 -16.20
N ARG A 96 -0.93 0.06 -17.20
CA ARG A 96 -0.62 0.93 -18.35
C ARG A 96 -1.82 1.23 -19.26
N ARG A 97 -2.81 0.34 -19.31
CA ARG A 97 -4.01 0.53 -20.15
C ARG A 97 -5.09 1.34 -19.46
N ARG A 98 -5.01 1.53 -18.14
CA ARG A 98 -6.03 2.26 -17.41
C ARG A 98 -5.75 3.76 -17.47
N GLU A 99 -6.79 4.54 -17.71
CA GLU A 99 -6.72 6.00 -17.80
C GLU A 99 -6.52 6.66 -16.43
N ASP A 100 -6.89 5.96 -15.36
CA ASP A 100 -6.72 6.37 -13.96
C ASP A 100 -5.30 6.12 -13.42
N PHE A 101 -4.35 5.74 -14.26
CA PHE A 101 -2.93 5.64 -13.91
C PHE A 101 -2.04 6.39 -14.90
N THR A 102 -0.89 6.88 -14.42
CA THR A 102 0.16 7.47 -15.26
C THR A 102 1.54 6.99 -14.86
N ALA A 103 2.39 6.71 -15.84
CA ALA A 103 3.81 6.44 -15.62
C ALA A 103 4.66 7.72 -15.52
N MET A 104 4.09 8.88 -15.86
CA MET A 104 4.82 10.14 -15.89
C MET A 104 5.26 10.52 -14.47
N PHE A 105 6.55 10.85 -14.32
CA PHE A 105 7.21 11.17 -13.04
C PHE A 105 7.04 10.14 -11.90
N ALA A 106 6.51 8.95 -12.18
CA ALA A 106 6.28 7.91 -11.18
C ALA A 106 7.53 7.04 -10.94
N ARG A 107 8.69 7.38 -11.53
CA ARG A 107 9.94 6.61 -11.42
C ARG A 107 10.87 7.26 -10.41
N HIS A 108 11.38 6.49 -9.45
CA HIS A 108 12.49 6.88 -8.60
C HIS A 108 13.83 6.37 -9.15
N SER A 109 14.94 6.94 -8.69
CA SER A 109 16.29 6.62 -9.19
C SER A 109 16.71 5.16 -8.97
N ASP A 110 16.11 4.50 -8.00
CA ASP A 110 16.38 3.14 -7.52
C ASP A 110 15.43 2.07 -8.09
N ASN A 111 14.52 2.46 -8.99
CA ASN A 111 13.49 1.57 -9.54
C ASN A 111 13.52 1.57 -11.07
N THR A 112 13.07 0.48 -11.68
CA THR A 112 12.96 0.38 -13.14
C THR A 112 11.85 1.30 -13.67
N GLY A 113 10.75 1.40 -12.93
CA GLY A 113 9.65 2.29 -13.27
C GLY A 113 8.59 2.33 -12.18
N GLY A 114 7.55 3.12 -12.43
CA GLY A 114 6.38 3.17 -11.58
C GLY A 114 5.16 3.71 -12.30
N LEU A 115 4.01 3.59 -11.65
CA LEU A 115 2.74 4.17 -12.08
C LEU A 115 2.03 4.75 -10.87
N MET A 116 1.42 5.92 -11.04
CA MET A 116 0.67 6.58 -9.98
C MET A 116 -0.77 6.80 -10.40
N GLU A 117 -1.65 6.65 -9.43
CA GLU A 117 -3.07 6.88 -9.59
C GLU A 117 -3.39 8.35 -9.90
N ARG A 118 -4.31 8.57 -10.83
CA ARG A 118 -4.81 9.88 -11.26
C ARG A 118 -6.21 10.12 -10.68
N GLY A 119 -6.64 11.38 -10.71
CA GLY A 119 -8.00 11.77 -10.30
C GLY A 119 -8.21 11.87 -8.79
N ARG A 120 -7.32 11.32 -7.98
CA ARG A 120 -7.30 11.54 -6.52
C ARG A 120 -6.36 12.68 -6.14
N THR A 121 -6.84 13.58 -5.30
CA THR A 121 -6.03 14.68 -4.74
C THR A 121 -5.19 14.24 -3.54
N ARG A 122 -5.66 13.22 -2.81
CA ARG A 122 -5.05 12.66 -1.61
C ARG A 122 -5.17 11.13 -1.58
N ALA A 123 -4.27 10.48 -0.84
CA ALA A 123 -4.21 9.03 -0.71
C ALA A 123 -4.24 8.34 -2.08
N SER A 124 -3.40 8.81 -3.00
CA SER A 124 -3.21 8.18 -4.32
C SER A 124 -2.28 6.99 -4.20
N LEU A 125 -2.58 5.89 -4.88
CA LEU A 125 -1.65 4.76 -4.95
C LEU A 125 -0.48 5.06 -5.88
N HIS A 126 0.72 4.80 -5.41
CA HIS A 126 1.94 4.82 -6.19
C HIS A 126 2.55 3.42 -6.24
N PHE A 127 2.57 2.84 -7.43
CA PHE A 127 3.20 1.58 -7.75
C PHE A 127 4.63 1.82 -8.23
N LEU A 128 5.57 1.08 -7.68
CA LEU A 128 6.96 1.02 -8.11
C LEU A 128 7.31 -0.41 -8.44
N TYR A 129 8.16 -0.62 -9.44
CA TYR A 129 8.68 -1.94 -9.75
C TYR A 129 10.16 -1.93 -10.08
N LEU A 130 10.83 -3.00 -9.69
CA LEU A 130 12.19 -3.33 -10.05
C LEU A 130 12.19 -4.56 -10.96
N ASP A 131 12.77 -4.43 -12.13
CA ASP A 131 12.96 -5.51 -13.10
C ASP A 131 14.44 -5.93 -13.07
N LYS A 132 14.72 -7.09 -12.47
CA LYS A 132 16.08 -7.64 -12.38
C LYS A 132 16.05 -9.10 -12.83
N GLY A 133 16.60 -9.36 -14.02
CA GLY A 133 16.76 -10.72 -14.56
C GLY A 133 15.43 -11.42 -14.88
N GLY A 134 14.41 -10.68 -15.32
CA GLY A 134 13.11 -11.23 -15.72
C GLY A 134 12.13 -11.49 -14.56
N VAL A 135 12.56 -11.24 -13.31
CA VAL A 135 11.68 -11.26 -12.14
C VAL A 135 11.37 -9.82 -11.74
N ARG A 136 10.07 -9.48 -11.74
CA ARG A 136 9.60 -8.15 -11.33
C ARG A 136 9.14 -8.17 -9.88
N ARG A 137 9.78 -7.35 -9.05
CA ARG A 137 9.33 -7.06 -7.68
C ARG A 137 8.52 -5.77 -7.67
N TRP A 138 7.43 -5.77 -6.92
CA TRP A 138 6.54 -4.63 -6.81
C TRP A 138 6.55 -4.08 -5.39
N ALA A 139 6.48 -2.76 -5.32
CA ALA A 139 6.14 -2.03 -4.11
C ALA A 139 4.96 -1.13 -4.45
N VAL A 140 4.05 -0.97 -3.50
CA VAL A 140 2.97 0.02 -3.59
C VAL A 140 2.86 0.75 -2.26
N HIS A 141 2.59 2.04 -2.31
CA HIS A 141 2.28 2.82 -1.13
C HIS A 141 1.25 3.91 -1.46
N PHE A 142 0.68 4.51 -0.43
CA PHE A 142 -0.16 5.69 -0.55
C PHE A 142 0.64 6.97 -0.41
N ASP A 143 0.48 7.86 -1.38
CA ASP A 143 0.93 9.23 -1.27
C ASP A 143 -0.18 10.09 -0.68
N LEU A 144 0.12 10.82 0.40
CA LEU A 144 -0.86 11.73 1.01
C LEU A 144 -1.28 12.84 0.04
N TYR A 145 -0.35 13.33 -0.77
CA TYR A 145 -0.56 14.40 -1.73
C TYR A 145 -0.16 13.93 -3.10
N ASN A 146 -1.12 13.86 -4.03
CA ASN A 146 -0.82 13.53 -5.41
C ASN A 146 -0.14 14.73 -6.09
N PRO A 147 1.13 14.64 -6.52
CA PRO A 147 1.84 15.76 -7.14
C PRO A 147 1.21 16.18 -8.49
N TRP A 148 0.38 15.33 -9.10
CA TRP A 148 -0.34 15.67 -10.35
C TRP A 148 -1.64 16.44 -10.14
N ALA A 149 -2.17 16.44 -8.92
CA ALA A 149 -3.46 17.09 -8.67
C ALA A 149 -3.35 18.62 -8.67
N SER A 150 -2.19 19.18 -8.30
CA SER A 150 -1.90 20.62 -8.44
C SER A 150 -0.42 20.93 -8.18
N PRO A 151 0.10 22.08 -8.67
CA PRO A 151 1.43 22.58 -8.30
C PRO A 151 1.62 22.73 -6.78
N LEU A 152 0.53 23.06 -6.06
CA LEU A 152 0.53 23.16 -4.60
C LEU A 152 0.71 21.79 -3.93
N ASN A 153 0.13 20.72 -4.48
CA ASN A 153 0.30 19.37 -3.97
C ASN A 153 1.68 18.79 -4.31
N ALA A 154 2.25 19.11 -5.47
CA ALA A 154 3.64 18.77 -5.78
C ALA A 154 4.61 19.40 -4.77
N TRP A 155 4.40 20.67 -4.42
CA TRP A 155 5.20 21.35 -3.39
C TRP A 155 5.00 20.73 -2.00
N ARG A 156 3.77 20.36 -1.62
CA ARG A 156 3.48 19.68 -0.34
C ARG A 156 4.05 18.28 -0.25
N HIS A 157 4.00 17.50 -1.32
CA HIS A 157 4.63 16.19 -1.41
C HIS A 157 6.14 16.31 -1.19
N LEU A 158 6.77 17.28 -1.85
CA LEU A 158 8.20 17.58 -1.70
C LEU A 158 8.56 18.12 -0.29
N LEU A 159 7.69 18.92 0.33
CA LEU A 159 7.87 19.40 1.71
C LEU A 159 7.69 18.31 2.76
N HIS A 160 6.73 17.40 2.57
CA HIS A 160 6.48 16.30 3.50
C HIS A 160 7.57 15.23 3.42
N GLU A 161 7.96 14.81 2.21
CA GLU A 161 9.00 13.79 2.04
C GLU A 161 10.41 14.31 2.34
N LYS A 162 10.74 15.55 1.91
CA LYS A 162 12.13 16.02 1.87
C LYS A 162 12.54 16.92 3.04
N LEU A 163 11.58 17.52 3.75
CA LEU A 163 11.85 18.50 4.83
C LEU A 163 11.38 18.08 6.22
N ARG A 164 10.40 17.16 6.35
CA ARG A 164 9.89 16.71 7.66
C ARG A 164 10.07 15.22 7.95
N GLY A 165 10.31 14.38 6.94
CA GLY A 165 10.41 12.92 7.14
C GLY A 165 9.11 12.29 7.65
N GLU A 166 7.98 12.99 7.50
CA GLU A 166 6.67 12.58 7.99
C GLU A 166 5.87 11.97 6.83
N THR A 167 5.98 10.65 6.70
CA THR A 167 5.10 9.83 5.86
C THR A 167 3.76 9.63 6.57
N PRO A 168 2.63 9.77 5.86
CA PRO A 168 1.30 9.70 6.48
C PRO A 168 1.04 8.33 7.13
N ASP A 169 0.51 8.36 8.34
CA ASP A 169 0.03 7.15 9.01
C ASP A 169 -1.29 6.66 8.39
N TRP A 170 -1.70 5.45 8.78
CA TRP A 170 -2.92 4.82 8.26
C TRP A 170 -4.19 5.60 8.59
N LYS A 171 -4.25 6.31 9.72
CA LYS A 171 -5.40 7.13 10.12
C LYS A 171 -5.61 8.28 9.14
N THR A 172 -4.50 8.92 8.76
CA THR A 172 -4.50 10.02 7.80
C THR A 172 -4.93 9.54 6.40
N ILE A 173 -4.47 8.36 6.00
CA ILE A 173 -4.87 7.74 4.73
C ILE A 173 -6.37 7.39 4.75
N VAL A 174 -6.88 6.72 5.79
CA VAL A 174 -8.31 6.39 5.91
C VAL A 174 -9.19 7.63 5.85
N ALA A 175 -8.81 8.70 6.56
CA ALA A 175 -9.55 9.96 6.51
C ALA A 175 -9.53 10.66 5.13
N SER A 176 -8.63 10.22 4.24
CA SER A 176 -8.43 10.78 2.89
C SER A 176 -8.90 9.84 1.77
N LEU A 177 -9.41 8.65 2.08
CA LEU A 177 -9.93 7.64 1.15
C LEU A 177 -11.40 7.86 0.83
#